data_AF-A0A1A8AWP7-F1
#
_entry.id   AF-A0A1A8AWP7-F1
#
_cell.length_a   1.000
_cell.length_b   1.000
_cell.length_c   1.000
_cell.angle_alpha   90.00
_cell.angle_beta   90.00
_cell.angle_gamma   90.00
#
_symmetry.space_group_name_H-M   'P 1'
#
loop_
_entity.id
_entity.type
_entity.pdbx_description
1 polymer ?
#
loop_
_entity_poly.entity_id
_entity_poly.type
_entity_poly.pdbx_seq_one_letter_code
_entity_poly.pdbx_strand_id
1 'polypeptide(L)'
;MFVSQHLPLCYVVSPQDFHDDSQDCEIGAFLASSSEPNSEDNWLEVCRKKFCKALLSKPNTLTGGVLADLLEEAVSRLSSSASECFFSAARYKGDENLENVVLSPVELLGIDVCVRYGCYLELLKVDATKDLTLLMKHIKTFLSTQRITSSSPLVGQQHGYLGHDWLASTVFLFMAGNKERSWNLLLGLSSLLTSAFIWPARTHASVQFPQEVAESGMGPVYWSTAHYVEMLLKAEVPLVHSAFRMSGFTPSQMCLHWLTQCFWNYLDWTEICHYICTCVLMGPDYQVYLCVAVLKHLQPDILQHTQSQELQVFLKEEPISGFRFSNYLEFMMGLERRYRDLVLTDMRHIQNPSE
;
A
#
# COMPACT_ATOMS: atom_id res chain seq x y z
N MET A 1 4.22 6.16 -25.98
CA MET A 1 4.23 7.55 -25.51
C MET A 1 5.00 7.66 -24.19
N PHE A 2 6.20 7.07 -24.12
CA PHE A 2 7.11 7.17 -22.96
C PHE A 2 8.52 7.25 -23.52
N VAL A 3 8.92 8.45 -23.94
CA VAL A 3 10.31 8.77 -24.33
C VAL A 3 10.76 9.89 -23.40
N SER A 4 10.96 9.57 -22.13
CA SER A 4 11.81 10.35 -21.25
C SER A 4 12.80 9.37 -20.63
N GLN A 5 14.03 9.34 -21.18
CA GLN A 5 15.15 8.58 -20.62
C GLN A 5 15.67 9.19 -19.30
N HIS A 6 15.08 10.30 -18.86
CA HIS A 6 15.38 10.96 -17.60
C HIS A 6 14.12 10.97 -16.74
N LEU A 7 14.26 10.56 -15.47
CA LEU A 7 13.22 10.79 -14.48
C LEU A 7 12.98 12.30 -14.35
N PRO A 8 11.73 12.76 -14.20
CA PRO A 8 11.43 14.14 -13.85
C PRO A 8 12.28 14.63 -12.67
N LEU A 9 12.82 15.86 -12.76
CA LEU A 9 13.73 16.44 -11.76
C LEU A 9 13.10 16.55 -10.36
N CYS A 10 11.77 16.50 -10.24
CA CYS A 10 11.06 16.47 -8.97
C CYS A 10 11.26 15.16 -8.19
N TYR A 11 11.75 14.08 -8.81
CA TYR A 11 12.19 12.87 -8.11
C TYR A 11 13.61 12.98 -7.56
N VAL A 12 14.30 14.11 -7.81
CA VAL A 12 15.67 14.31 -7.33
C VAL A 12 15.68 14.66 -5.85
N VAL A 13 15.73 13.62 -5.02
CA VAL A 13 15.99 13.77 -3.58
C VAL A 13 17.42 14.26 -3.39
N SER A 14 17.61 15.28 -2.56
CA SER A 14 18.95 15.76 -2.23
C SER A 14 19.64 14.70 -1.36
N PRO A 15 20.91 14.31 -1.62
CA PRO A 15 21.62 13.27 -0.85
C PRO A 15 21.69 13.52 0.67
N GLN A 16 21.37 14.72 1.12
CA GLN A 16 21.39 15.14 2.52
C GLN A 16 20.18 14.62 3.33
N ASP A 17 19.11 14.15 2.69
CA ASP A 17 17.89 13.68 3.37
C ASP A 17 17.99 12.24 3.91
N PHE A 18 19.08 11.52 3.60
CA PHE A 18 19.32 10.13 4.03
C PHE A 18 20.43 9.97 5.08
N HIS A 19 20.75 11.01 5.86
CA HIS A 19 21.66 10.83 6.98
C HIS A 19 21.08 9.82 7.98
N ASP A 20 21.71 8.65 8.01
CA ASP A 20 21.34 7.46 8.76
C ASP A 20 21.65 7.64 10.25
N ASP A 21 20.82 8.40 10.96
CA ASP A 21 20.79 8.46 12.44
C ASP A 21 20.06 7.22 13.04
N SER A 22 20.10 6.06 12.36
CA SER A 22 19.39 4.83 12.77
C SER A 22 19.88 4.21 14.08
N GLN A 23 21.07 4.59 14.57
CA GLN A 23 21.63 4.06 15.83
C GLN A 23 20.81 4.45 17.08
N ASP A 24 19.97 5.50 17.00
CA ASP A 24 19.13 5.99 18.10
C ASP A 24 17.64 5.67 17.92
N CYS A 25 17.29 4.69 17.08
CA CYS A 25 15.89 4.34 16.85
C CYS A 25 15.34 3.42 17.95
N GLU A 26 14.43 3.95 18.78
CA GLU A 26 13.72 3.22 19.85
C GLU A 26 13.03 1.94 19.33
N ILE A 27 12.58 1.95 18.06
CA ILE A 27 11.99 0.77 17.41
C ILE A 27 13.05 -0.26 17.06
N GLY A 28 14.20 0.14 16.50
CA GLY A 28 15.29 -0.78 16.21
C GLY A 28 15.74 -1.53 17.47
N ALA A 29 15.90 -0.81 18.59
CA ALA A 29 16.21 -1.42 19.88
C ALA A 29 15.10 -2.36 20.38
N PHE A 30 13.83 -2.00 20.18
CA PHE A 30 12.69 -2.84 20.54
C PHE A 30 12.63 -4.14 19.73
N LEU A 31 12.91 -4.09 18.43
CA LEU A 31 12.99 -5.27 17.56
C LEU A 31 14.16 -6.18 17.94
N ALA A 32 15.31 -5.59 18.32
CA ALA A 32 16.49 -6.33 18.77
C ALA A 32 16.32 -6.94 20.16
N SER A 33 15.48 -6.35 21.02
CA SER A 33 15.21 -6.89 22.35
C SER A 33 14.32 -8.13 22.24
N SER A 34 14.91 -9.32 22.37
CA SER A 34 14.27 -10.63 22.38
C SER A 34 13.35 -10.89 23.58
N SER A 35 12.94 -9.84 24.30
CA SER A 35 12.09 -9.96 25.48
C SER A 35 10.68 -10.26 25.02
N GLU A 36 10.30 -11.54 25.03
CA GLU A 36 8.92 -11.99 24.94
C GLU A 36 8.08 -11.13 25.90
N PRO A 37 7.23 -10.20 25.41
CA PRO A 37 6.19 -9.72 26.28
C PRO A 37 5.34 -10.93 26.62
N ASN A 38 4.94 -11.08 27.89
CA ASN A 38 4.25 -12.25 28.46
C ASN A 38 2.89 -12.61 27.79
N SER A 39 2.58 -12.09 26.60
CA SER A 39 1.59 -12.54 25.63
C SER A 39 1.89 -11.89 24.26
N GLU A 40 1.66 -12.60 23.15
CA GLU A 40 1.77 -12.05 21.78
C GLU A 40 0.92 -10.79 21.60
N ASP A 41 -0.25 -10.73 22.24
CA ASP A 41 -1.17 -9.59 22.22
C ASP A 41 -0.54 -8.30 22.76
N ASN A 42 0.32 -8.40 23.78
CA ASN A 42 0.98 -7.24 24.37
C ASN A 42 2.11 -6.69 23.47
N TRP A 43 2.71 -7.52 22.60
CA TRP A 43 3.76 -7.04 21.69
C TRP A 43 3.22 -6.03 20.68
N LEU A 44 2.12 -6.36 20.01
CA LEU A 44 1.53 -5.51 18.96
C LEU A 44 1.06 -4.18 19.53
N GLU A 45 0.47 -4.17 20.72
CA GLU A 45 0.04 -2.93 21.37
C GLU A 45 1.24 -2.04 21.73
N VAL A 46 2.30 -2.62 22.30
CA VAL A 46 3.54 -1.89 22.60
C VAL A 46 4.21 -1.38 21.32
N CYS A 47 4.25 -2.21 20.28
CA CYS A 47 4.79 -1.88 18.97
C CYS A 47 4.06 -0.68 18.35
N ARG A 48 2.71 -0.70 18.30
CA ARG A 48 1.88 0.42 17.83
C ARG A 48 2.18 1.71 18.59
N LYS A 49 2.24 1.65 19.92
CA LYS A 49 2.55 2.83 20.76
C LYS A 49 3.93 3.40 20.45
N LYS A 50 4.96 2.56 20.34
CA LYS A 50 6.32 2.96 19.99
C LYS A 50 6.41 3.52 18.57
N PHE A 51 5.72 2.89 17.62
CA PHE A 51 5.61 3.35 16.24
C PHE A 51 5.03 4.75 16.14
N CYS A 52 3.85 4.99 16.73
CA CYS A 52 3.23 6.31 16.73
C CYS A 52 4.11 7.36 17.43
N LYS A 53 4.72 7.01 18.58
CA LYS A 53 5.62 7.92 19.31
C LYS A 53 6.84 8.30 18.46
N ALA A 54 7.45 7.34 17.79
CA ALA A 54 8.62 7.58 16.96
C ALA A 54 8.27 8.45 15.74
N LEU A 55 7.13 8.20 15.07
CA LEU A 55 6.64 9.06 13.99
C LEU A 55 6.36 10.50 14.43
N LEU A 56 5.83 10.72 15.63
CA LEU A 56 5.53 12.07 16.13
C LEU A 56 6.76 12.83 16.61
N SER A 57 7.72 12.13 17.21
CA SER A 57 8.88 12.78 17.87
C SER A 57 10.12 12.88 16.99
N LYS A 58 10.43 11.82 16.24
CA LYS A 58 11.64 11.70 15.42
C LYS A 58 11.33 10.90 14.13
N PRO A 59 10.48 11.41 13.21
CA PRO A 59 10.10 10.65 12.02
C PRO A 59 11.28 10.26 11.13
N ASN A 60 12.34 11.07 11.13
CA ASN A 60 13.54 10.82 10.32
C ASN A 60 14.36 9.60 10.77
N THR A 61 14.14 9.07 11.99
CA THR A 61 14.82 7.85 12.47
C THR A 61 14.07 6.57 12.09
N LEU A 62 12.87 6.69 11.53
CA LEU A 62 12.07 5.59 10.99
C LEU A 62 12.19 5.55 9.47
N THR A 63 13.30 4.99 9.00
CA THR A 63 13.61 4.88 7.58
C THR A 63 14.24 3.52 7.26
N GLY A 64 14.20 3.14 5.98
CA GLY A 64 14.95 2.01 5.43
C GLY A 64 14.77 0.69 6.19
N GLY A 65 15.90 0.10 6.60
CA GLY A 65 15.96 -1.23 7.19
C GLY A 65 15.15 -1.41 8.48
N VAL A 66 15.06 -0.39 9.34
CA VAL A 66 14.26 -0.50 10.58
C VAL A 66 12.78 -0.68 10.27
N LEU A 67 12.26 0.02 9.26
CA LEU A 67 10.89 -0.17 8.80
C LEU A 67 10.70 -1.54 8.15
N ALA A 68 11.69 -2.02 7.38
CA ALA A 68 11.71 -3.35 6.79
C ALA A 68 11.56 -4.45 7.84
N ASP A 69 12.41 -4.41 8.87
CA ASP A 69 12.40 -5.37 9.96
C ASP A 69 11.11 -5.28 10.78
N LEU A 70 10.61 -4.06 11.03
CA LEU A 70 9.33 -3.82 11.70
C LEU A 70 8.17 -4.46 10.95
N LEU A 71 8.10 -4.24 9.63
CA LEU A 71 7.02 -4.76 8.80
C LEU A 71 7.08 -6.29 8.73
N GLU A 72 8.26 -6.87 8.55
CA GLU A 72 8.46 -8.32 8.52
C GLU A 72 8.04 -8.97 9.85
N GLU A 73 8.48 -8.43 10.99
CA GLU A 73 8.13 -8.96 12.30
C GLU A 73 6.63 -8.82 12.60
N ALA A 74 6.03 -7.67 12.26
CA ALA A 74 4.60 -7.44 12.43
C ALA A 74 3.75 -8.42 11.61
N VAL A 75 4.08 -8.59 10.32
CA VAL A 75 3.38 -9.53 9.44
C VAL A 75 3.57 -10.97 9.92
N SER A 76 4.79 -11.35 10.33
CA SER A 76 5.09 -12.68 10.86
C SER A 76 4.21 -13.03 12.06
N ARG A 77 4.10 -12.14 13.04
CA ARG A 77 3.26 -12.33 14.23
C ARG A 77 1.78 -12.34 13.91
N LEU A 78 1.29 -11.37 13.14
CA LEU A 78 -0.12 -11.28 12.77
C LEU A 78 -0.57 -12.51 11.96
N SER A 79 0.26 -12.99 11.04
CA SER A 79 -0.07 -14.16 10.20
C SER A 79 0.07 -15.50 10.92
N SER A 80 0.76 -15.53 12.06
CA SER A 80 0.86 -16.72 12.92
C SER A 80 -0.31 -16.84 13.89
N SER A 81 -0.97 -15.72 14.22
CA SER A 81 -2.15 -15.70 15.09
C SER A 81 -3.43 -16.03 14.32
N ALA A 82 -4.14 -17.07 14.77
CA ALA A 82 -5.39 -17.51 14.14
C ALA A 82 -6.53 -16.47 14.26
N SER A 83 -6.51 -15.61 15.28
CA SER A 83 -7.53 -14.57 15.46
C SER A 83 -7.31 -13.36 14.54
N GLU A 84 -6.07 -13.14 14.11
CA GLU A 84 -5.70 -12.02 13.23
C GLU A 84 -5.72 -12.41 11.74
N CYS A 85 -5.60 -13.70 11.44
CA CYS A 85 -5.78 -14.21 10.09
C CYS A 85 -7.22 -14.06 9.63
N PHE A 86 -7.43 -13.25 8.59
CA PHE A 86 -8.74 -13.02 7.98
C PHE A 86 -9.01 -13.96 6.79
N PHE A 87 -7.96 -14.34 6.07
CA PHE A 87 -8.03 -15.26 4.94
C PHE A 87 -7.34 -16.58 5.30
N SER A 88 -7.86 -17.69 4.77
CA SER A 88 -7.25 -19.00 4.96
C SER A 88 -5.80 -18.99 4.46
N ALA A 89 -4.88 -19.51 5.28
CA ALA A 89 -3.48 -19.64 4.91
C ALA A 89 -3.34 -20.35 3.56
N ALA A 90 -2.73 -19.68 2.61
CA ALA A 90 -2.65 -20.16 1.25
C ALA A 90 -1.66 -21.33 1.17
N ARG A 91 -2.14 -22.48 0.69
CA ARG A 91 -1.29 -23.66 0.45
C ARG A 91 -0.52 -23.48 -0.86
N TYR A 92 0.55 -22.70 -0.84
CA TYR A 92 1.48 -22.65 -1.97
C TYR A 92 2.31 -23.94 -1.97
N LYS A 93 2.01 -24.84 -2.91
CA LYS A 93 2.89 -25.96 -3.23
C LYS A 93 3.99 -25.40 -4.14
N GLY A 94 5.23 -25.44 -3.67
CA GLY A 94 6.37 -24.75 -4.27
C GLY A 94 6.67 -25.09 -5.73
N ASP A 95 7.45 -24.19 -6.34
CA ASP A 95 8.38 -24.25 -7.49
C ASP A 95 8.16 -25.13 -8.74
N GLU A 96 7.15 -25.99 -8.81
CA GLU A 96 6.92 -26.79 -10.00
C GLU A 96 6.42 -25.91 -11.16
N ASN A 97 7.33 -25.61 -12.10
CA ASN A 97 7.12 -24.92 -13.39
C ASN A 97 7.26 -23.39 -13.46
N LEU A 98 8.08 -22.74 -12.61
CA LEU A 98 8.33 -21.28 -12.74
C LEU A 98 8.94 -20.87 -14.10
N GLU A 99 9.65 -21.78 -14.76
CA GLU A 99 10.22 -21.56 -16.10
C GLU A 99 9.14 -21.31 -17.16
N ASN A 100 7.96 -21.92 -17.01
CA ASN A 100 6.85 -21.80 -17.95
C ASN A 100 5.99 -20.55 -17.72
N VAL A 101 6.21 -19.83 -16.61
CA VAL A 101 5.45 -18.62 -16.28
C VAL A 101 5.99 -17.45 -17.10
N VAL A 102 5.13 -16.94 -18.01
CA VAL A 102 5.43 -15.79 -18.85
C VAL A 102 4.87 -14.52 -18.23
N LEU A 103 5.72 -13.51 -18.07
CA LEU A 103 5.31 -12.16 -17.70
C LEU A 103 4.91 -11.38 -18.96
N SER A 104 3.86 -10.59 -18.84
CA SER A 104 3.38 -9.70 -19.89
C SER A 104 4.36 -8.54 -20.13
N PRO A 105 4.27 -7.85 -21.28
CA PRO A 105 5.09 -6.66 -21.54
C PRO A 105 4.91 -5.56 -20.49
N VAL A 106 3.69 -5.42 -19.92
CA VAL A 106 3.40 -4.42 -18.88
C VAL A 106 4.08 -4.78 -17.56
N GLU A 107 4.06 -6.05 -17.16
CA GLU A 107 4.79 -6.54 -15.97
C GLU A 107 6.31 -6.33 -16.13
N LEU A 108 6.87 -6.65 -17.31
CA LEU A 108 8.29 -6.42 -17.58
C LEU A 108 8.68 -4.94 -17.54
N LEU A 109 7.81 -4.06 -18.05
CA LEU A 109 8.01 -2.61 -17.96
C LEU A 109 7.95 -2.13 -16.50
N GLY A 110 7.02 -2.65 -15.70
CA GLY A 110 6.93 -2.34 -14.27
C GLY A 110 8.17 -2.78 -13.50
N ILE A 111 8.74 -3.94 -13.82
CA ILE A 111 10.03 -4.41 -13.27
C ILE A 111 11.15 -3.43 -13.60
N ASP A 112 11.27 -3.01 -14.86
CA ASP A 112 12.30 -2.06 -15.28
C ASP A 112 12.17 -0.70 -14.57
N VAL A 113 10.94 -0.17 -14.48
CA VAL A 113 10.65 1.06 -13.73
C VAL A 113 11.04 0.91 -12.26
N CYS A 114 10.67 -0.21 -11.63
CA CYS A 114 10.98 -0.48 -10.23
C CYS A 114 12.48 -0.58 -9.97
N VAL A 115 13.23 -1.29 -10.81
CA VAL A 115 14.69 -1.42 -10.65
C VAL A 115 15.38 -0.08 -10.86
N ARG A 116 15.00 0.68 -11.89
CA ARG A 116 15.55 2.02 -12.12
C ARG A 116 15.30 2.96 -10.93
N TYR A 117 14.08 2.97 -10.41
CA TYR A 117 13.71 3.76 -9.23
C TYR A 117 14.48 3.31 -7.98
N GLY A 118 14.56 2.00 -7.73
CA GLY A 118 15.30 1.46 -6.59
C GLY A 118 16.81 1.71 -6.65
N CYS A 119 17.43 1.63 -7.84
CA CYS A 119 18.83 2.02 -8.02
C CYS A 119 19.03 3.52 -7.82
N TYR A 120 18.08 4.33 -8.29
CA TYR A 120 18.11 5.78 -8.10
C TYR A 120 18.08 6.19 -6.63
N LEU A 121 17.27 5.50 -5.82
CA LEU A 121 17.21 5.68 -4.37
C LEU A 121 18.32 4.94 -3.60
N GLU A 122 19.25 4.29 -4.29
CA GLU A 122 20.32 3.48 -3.69
C GLU A 122 19.83 2.30 -2.82
N LEU A 123 18.58 1.86 -3.04
CA LEU A 123 17.96 0.72 -2.34
C LEU A 123 18.27 -0.61 -3.03
N LEU A 124 18.55 -0.59 -4.33
CA LEU A 124 18.81 -1.77 -5.15
C LEU A 124 20.15 -1.70 -5.88
N LYS A 125 20.70 -2.88 -6.12
CA LYS A 125 21.80 -3.08 -7.06
C LYS A 125 21.27 -3.24 -8.49
N VAL A 126 22.11 -2.94 -9.47
CA VAL A 126 21.76 -2.96 -10.91
C VAL A 126 21.33 -4.34 -11.41
N ASP A 127 21.74 -5.42 -10.73
CA ASP A 127 21.43 -6.80 -11.08
C ASP A 127 20.12 -7.35 -10.45
N ALA A 128 19.40 -6.53 -9.66
CA ALA A 128 18.18 -6.91 -8.96
C ALA A 128 17.00 -7.31 -9.89
N THR A 129 17.08 -7.01 -11.19
CA THR A 129 16.05 -7.37 -12.18
C THR A 129 15.73 -8.86 -12.19
N LYS A 130 16.74 -9.73 -12.05
CA LYS A 130 16.53 -11.19 -12.07
C LYS A 130 15.69 -11.64 -10.87
N ASP A 131 16.02 -11.14 -9.68
CA ASP A 131 15.34 -11.48 -8.44
C ASP A 131 13.91 -10.96 -8.41
N LEU A 132 13.69 -9.71 -8.86
CA LEU A 132 12.34 -9.16 -8.99
C LEU A 132 11.51 -9.92 -10.03
N THR A 133 12.13 -10.34 -11.15
CA THR A 133 11.45 -11.16 -12.16
C THR A 133 11.00 -12.51 -11.59
N LEU A 134 11.86 -13.18 -10.82
CA LEU A 134 11.51 -14.43 -10.16
C LEU A 134 10.40 -14.21 -9.13
N LEU A 135 10.51 -13.18 -8.29
CA LEU A 135 9.46 -12.82 -7.32
C LEU A 135 8.10 -12.61 -8.01
N MET A 136 8.06 -11.84 -9.10
CA MET A 136 6.82 -11.60 -9.86
C MET A 136 6.23 -12.90 -10.42
N LYS A 137 7.08 -13.82 -10.90
CA LYS A 137 6.61 -15.15 -11.35
C LYS A 137 6.02 -15.98 -10.20
N HIS A 138 6.64 -15.98 -9.03
CA HIS A 138 6.10 -16.66 -7.84
C HIS A 138 4.73 -16.10 -7.46
N ILE A 139 4.61 -14.78 -7.39
CA ILE A 139 3.37 -14.09 -7.04
C ILE A 139 2.29 -14.36 -8.08
N LYS A 140 2.62 -14.30 -9.37
CA LYS A 140 1.67 -14.59 -10.45
C LYS A 140 1.10 -16.00 -10.34
N THR A 141 1.96 -16.99 -10.13
CA THR A 141 1.56 -18.38 -9.89
C THR A 141 0.67 -18.50 -8.66
N PHE A 142 1.12 -17.94 -7.54
CA PHE A 142 0.37 -17.92 -6.29
C PHE A 142 -1.03 -17.30 -6.44
N LEU A 143 -1.13 -16.08 -6.96
CA LEU A 143 -2.40 -15.40 -7.15
C LEU A 143 -3.32 -16.14 -8.13
N SER A 144 -2.76 -16.80 -9.15
CA SER A 144 -3.56 -17.63 -10.07
C SER A 144 -4.27 -18.79 -9.37
N THR A 145 -3.68 -19.35 -8.30
CA THR A 145 -4.34 -20.42 -7.52
C THR A 145 -5.53 -19.91 -6.71
N GLN A 146 -5.62 -18.58 -6.52
CA GLN A 146 -6.67 -17.92 -5.76
C GLN A 146 -7.70 -17.24 -6.65
N ARG A 147 -7.67 -17.46 -7.98
CA ARG A 147 -8.63 -16.84 -8.91
C ARG A 147 -9.77 -17.76 -9.28
N ILE A 148 -10.95 -17.18 -9.44
CA ILE A 148 -12.12 -17.88 -9.99
C ILE A 148 -11.86 -18.14 -11.47
N THR A 149 -12.15 -19.36 -11.93
CA THR A 149 -12.17 -19.66 -13.37
C THR A 149 -13.54 -19.26 -13.91
N SER A 150 -13.66 -18.07 -14.47
CA SER A 150 -14.93 -17.59 -15.05
C SER A 150 -15.06 -18.04 -16.51
N SER A 151 -16.25 -18.52 -16.89
CA SER A 151 -16.63 -18.76 -18.28
C SER A 151 -17.13 -17.48 -18.99
N SER A 152 -17.02 -16.32 -18.34
CA SER A 152 -17.53 -15.05 -18.84
C SER A 152 -16.82 -14.61 -20.13
N PRO A 153 -17.54 -14.05 -21.11
CA PRO A 153 -16.97 -13.52 -22.35
C PRO A 153 -16.23 -12.19 -22.15
N LEU A 154 -16.24 -11.60 -20.95
CA LEU A 154 -15.61 -10.30 -20.68
C LEU A 154 -14.08 -10.43 -20.56
N VAL A 155 -13.34 -9.64 -21.33
CA VAL A 155 -11.87 -9.75 -21.46
C VAL A 155 -11.13 -9.61 -20.11
N GLY A 156 -11.62 -8.73 -19.23
CA GLY A 156 -11.06 -8.52 -17.87
C GLY A 156 -11.34 -9.66 -16.89
N GLN A 157 -12.13 -10.65 -17.30
CA GLN A 157 -12.48 -11.86 -16.55
C GLN A 157 -11.79 -13.11 -17.11
N GLN A 158 -11.30 -13.04 -18.34
CA GLN A 158 -10.66 -14.16 -19.04
C GLN A 158 -9.14 -14.24 -18.80
N HIS A 159 -8.52 -13.08 -18.52
CA HIS A 159 -7.08 -12.97 -18.33
C HIS A 159 -6.77 -12.58 -16.88
N GLY A 160 -5.57 -12.91 -16.42
CA GLY A 160 -5.10 -12.47 -15.11
C GLY A 160 -5.04 -10.93 -14.98
N TYR A 161 -4.71 -10.45 -13.78
CA TYR A 161 -4.52 -9.03 -13.51
C TYR A 161 -3.68 -8.35 -14.61
N LEU A 162 -4.25 -7.32 -15.25
CA LEU A 162 -3.72 -6.72 -16.48
C LEU A 162 -2.60 -5.70 -16.24
N GLY A 163 -2.37 -5.31 -14.98
CA GLY A 163 -1.37 -4.33 -14.59
C GLY A 163 -0.11 -4.96 -13.98
N HIS A 164 0.83 -4.09 -13.62
CA HIS A 164 1.97 -4.47 -12.78
C HIS A 164 1.58 -4.52 -11.30
N ASP A 165 2.14 -5.47 -10.55
CA ASP A 165 1.90 -5.58 -9.11
C ASP A 165 2.78 -4.58 -8.34
N TRP A 166 2.27 -3.37 -8.18
CA TRP A 166 2.99 -2.28 -7.51
C TRP A 166 3.27 -2.56 -6.04
N LEU A 167 2.41 -3.31 -5.34
CA LEU A 167 2.69 -3.66 -3.95
C LEU A 167 3.86 -4.63 -3.86
N ALA A 168 3.90 -5.65 -4.73
CA ALA A 168 5.02 -6.59 -4.78
C ALA A 168 6.35 -5.89 -5.06
N SER A 169 6.37 -4.95 -6.01
CA SER A 169 7.53 -4.11 -6.29
C SER A 169 7.91 -3.21 -5.11
N THR A 170 6.91 -2.63 -4.43
CA THR A 170 7.13 -1.81 -3.23
C THR A 170 7.78 -2.65 -2.13
N VAL A 171 7.25 -3.84 -1.83
CA VAL A 171 7.82 -4.75 -0.82
C VAL A 171 9.24 -5.17 -1.21
N PHE A 172 9.52 -5.42 -2.49
CA PHE A 172 10.87 -5.75 -2.95
C PHE A 172 11.88 -4.64 -2.69
N LEU A 173 11.51 -3.38 -2.96
CA LEU A 173 12.33 -2.22 -2.60
C LEU A 173 12.47 -2.06 -1.09
N PHE A 174 11.38 -2.27 -0.36
CA PHE A 174 11.33 -2.21 1.09
C PHE A 174 12.31 -3.20 1.73
N MET A 175 12.46 -4.38 1.12
CA MET A 175 13.38 -5.44 1.54
C MET A 175 14.77 -5.34 0.90
N ALA A 176 15.15 -4.18 0.37
CA ALA A 176 16.44 -3.92 -0.26
C ALA A 176 16.81 -4.95 -1.35
N GLY A 177 15.81 -5.42 -2.10
CA GLY A 177 15.96 -6.39 -3.18
C GLY A 177 16.07 -7.86 -2.74
N ASN A 178 15.84 -8.17 -1.47
CA ASN A 178 15.84 -9.54 -0.99
C ASN A 178 14.55 -10.27 -1.41
N LYS A 179 14.64 -11.16 -2.41
CA LYS A 179 13.52 -11.93 -2.97
C LYS A 179 12.82 -12.80 -1.92
N GLU A 180 13.58 -13.54 -1.12
CA GLU A 180 13.06 -14.48 -0.12
C GLU A 180 12.28 -13.75 0.99
N ARG A 181 12.84 -12.67 1.55
CA ARG A 181 12.16 -11.83 2.54
C ARG A 181 10.89 -11.23 1.96
N SER A 182 10.97 -10.70 0.74
CA SER A 182 9.82 -10.12 0.04
C SER A 182 8.70 -11.15 -0.16
N TRP A 183 9.06 -12.34 -0.61
CA TRP A 183 8.12 -13.44 -0.81
C TRP A 183 7.44 -13.87 0.48
N ASN A 184 8.22 -14.11 1.54
CA ASN A 184 7.69 -14.52 2.84
C ASN A 184 6.77 -13.47 3.43
N LEU A 185 7.15 -12.18 3.33
CA LEU A 185 6.32 -11.08 3.79
C LEU A 185 5.00 -11.01 3.01
N LEU A 186 5.04 -11.10 1.67
CA LEU A 186 3.83 -11.08 0.86
C LEU A 186 2.92 -12.29 1.15
N LEU A 187 3.51 -13.46 1.37
CA LEU A 187 2.78 -14.66 1.75
C LEU A 187 2.09 -14.50 3.11
N GLY A 188 2.80 -14.01 4.13
CA GLY A 188 2.22 -13.72 5.44
C GLY A 188 1.15 -12.63 5.36
N LEU A 189 1.43 -11.54 4.64
CA LEU A 189 0.50 -10.44 4.43
C LEU A 189 -0.80 -10.93 3.78
N SER A 190 -0.72 -11.91 2.89
CA SER A 190 -1.88 -12.46 2.19
C SER A 190 -2.92 -13.10 3.11
N SER A 191 -2.59 -13.50 4.34
CA SER A 191 -3.59 -14.00 5.30
C SER A 191 -4.31 -12.87 6.05
N LEU A 192 -3.77 -11.65 6.02
CA LEU A 192 -4.27 -10.51 6.78
C LEU A 192 -5.36 -9.75 6.03
N LEU A 193 -6.31 -9.16 6.77
CA LEU A 193 -7.35 -8.31 6.21
C LEU A 193 -6.78 -7.13 5.41
N THR A 194 -5.68 -6.54 5.89
CA THR A 194 -5.01 -5.40 5.24
C THR A 194 -4.67 -5.67 3.78
N SER A 195 -4.31 -6.92 3.42
CA SER A 195 -4.01 -7.28 2.03
C SER A 195 -5.18 -7.09 1.07
N ALA A 196 -6.44 -7.15 1.56
CA ALA A 196 -7.61 -6.89 0.73
C ALA A 196 -7.71 -5.43 0.27
N PHE A 197 -7.04 -4.51 0.96
CA PHE A 197 -7.14 -3.07 0.73
C PHE A 197 -5.88 -2.49 0.09
N ILE A 198 -4.70 -2.92 0.52
CA ILE A 198 -3.42 -2.40 0.01
C ILE A 198 -2.89 -3.19 -1.20
N TRP A 199 -3.47 -4.36 -1.51
CA TRP A 199 -3.00 -5.26 -2.58
C TRP A 199 -4.07 -5.52 -3.66
N PRO A 200 -4.29 -4.57 -4.59
CA PRO A 200 -5.31 -4.72 -5.65
C PRO A 200 -5.14 -5.98 -6.50
N ALA A 201 -3.91 -6.33 -6.89
CA ALA A 201 -3.61 -7.50 -7.73
C ALA A 201 -4.10 -8.83 -7.11
N ARG A 202 -4.10 -8.91 -5.77
CA ARG A 202 -4.58 -10.05 -5.00
C ARG A 202 -6.09 -10.17 -4.98
N THR A 203 -6.81 -9.05 -4.93
CA THR A 203 -8.28 -9.07 -4.86
C THR A 203 -8.94 -9.28 -6.23
N HIS A 204 -8.19 -9.06 -7.31
CA HIS A 204 -8.68 -9.25 -8.66
C HIS A 204 -9.14 -10.69 -8.94
N ALA A 205 -10.43 -10.86 -9.22
CA ALA A 205 -11.10 -12.13 -9.50
C ALA A 205 -10.85 -13.22 -8.44
N SER A 206 -10.66 -12.83 -7.17
CA SER A 206 -10.28 -13.75 -6.11
C SER A 206 -11.44 -14.61 -5.60
N VAL A 207 -11.19 -15.89 -5.37
CA VAL A 207 -12.13 -16.87 -4.79
C VAL A 207 -12.56 -16.54 -3.36
N GLN A 208 -11.88 -15.58 -2.72
CA GLN A 208 -12.14 -15.18 -1.35
C GLN A 208 -13.31 -14.19 -1.22
N PHE A 209 -13.84 -13.72 -2.35
CA PHE A 209 -14.99 -12.84 -2.41
C PHE A 209 -16.18 -13.55 -3.06
N PRO A 210 -17.42 -13.10 -2.80
CA PRO A 210 -18.59 -13.57 -3.53
C PRO A 210 -18.40 -13.48 -5.04
N GLN A 211 -19.00 -14.42 -5.76
CA GLN A 211 -18.81 -14.56 -7.21
C GLN A 211 -19.14 -13.26 -7.95
N GLU A 212 -20.21 -12.56 -7.56
CA GLU A 212 -20.64 -11.31 -8.18
C GLU A 212 -19.59 -10.20 -8.02
N VAL A 213 -18.95 -10.13 -6.85
CA VAL A 213 -17.89 -9.14 -6.56
C VAL A 213 -16.65 -9.47 -7.38
N ALA A 214 -16.23 -10.73 -7.38
CA ALA A 214 -15.09 -11.19 -8.16
C ALA A 214 -15.31 -11.00 -9.67
N GLU A 215 -16.54 -11.19 -10.16
CA GLU A 215 -16.91 -11.02 -11.56
C GLU A 215 -16.98 -9.55 -12.01
N SER A 216 -17.30 -8.65 -11.08
CA SER A 216 -17.33 -7.21 -11.35
C SER A 216 -15.94 -6.59 -11.60
N GLY A 217 -14.87 -7.25 -11.11
CA GLY A 217 -13.51 -6.69 -11.09
C GLY A 217 -13.31 -5.54 -10.10
N MET A 218 -14.33 -5.20 -9.30
CA MET A 218 -14.32 -4.09 -8.34
C MET A 218 -14.06 -4.62 -6.93
N GLY A 219 -12.79 -4.64 -6.52
CA GLY A 219 -12.39 -5.09 -5.19
C GLY A 219 -12.82 -4.16 -4.04
N PRO A 220 -12.58 -4.55 -2.78
CA PRO A 220 -12.96 -3.80 -1.56
C PRO A 220 -12.58 -2.33 -1.55
N VAL A 221 -11.46 -1.97 -2.16
CA VAL A 221 -11.01 -0.57 -2.26
C VAL A 221 -12.04 0.32 -2.98
N TYR A 222 -12.71 -0.20 -4.00
CA TYR A 222 -13.65 0.56 -4.83
C TYR A 222 -14.97 0.88 -4.16
N TRP A 223 -15.47 0.00 -3.29
CA TRP A 223 -16.78 0.17 -2.67
C TRP A 223 -16.69 0.53 -1.19
N SER A 224 -15.61 0.13 -0.49
CA SER A 224 -15.39 0.47 0.92
C SER A 224 -14.49 1.70 1.06
N THR A 225 -13.22 1.64 0.61
CA THR A 225 -12.28 2.76 0.76
C THR A 225 -12.80 4.02 0.07
N ALA A 226 -13.27 3.91 -1.17
CA ALA A 226 -13.82 5.04 -1.93
C ALA A 226 -15.01 5.71 -1.21
N HIS A 227 -15.96 4.90 -0.73
CA HIS A 227 -17.13 5.39 0.00
C HIS A 227 -16.72 6.18 1.24
N TYR A 228 -15.84 5.59 2.05
CA TYR A 228 -15.42 6.21 3.30
C TYR A 228 -14.54 7.45 3.11
N VAL A 229 -13.73 7.49 2.05
CA VAL A 229 -13.00 8.71 1.68
C VAL A 229 -13.99 9.84 1.35
N GLU A 230 -15.02 9.57 0.55
CA GLU A 230 -16.03 10.58 0.20
C GLU A 230 -16.81 11.07 1.42
N MET A 231 -17.23 10.13 2.28
CA MET A 231 -17.98 10.44 3.50
C MET A 231 -17.15 11.30 4.46
N LEU A 232 -15.91 10.89 4.77
CA LEU A 232 -15.04 11.61 5.69
C LEU A 232 -14.61 12.96 5.11
N LEU A 233 -14.30 13.03 3.81
CA LEU A 233 -13.89 14.29 3.19
C LEU A 233 -15.01 15.33 3.27
N LYS A 234 -16.27 14.91 3.06
CA LYS A 234 -17.43 15.78 3.21
C LYS A 234 -17.57 16.31 4.64
N ALA A 235 -17.28 15.50 5.65
CA ALA A 235 -17.40 15.88 7.06
C ALA A 235 -16.20 16.72 7.56
N GLU A 236 -14.98 16.33 7.22
CA GLU A 236 -13.74 16.81 7.83
C GLU A 236 -13.03 17.89 6.99
N VAL A 237 -13.26 17.90 5.68
CA VAL A 237 -12.60 18.81 4.73
C VAL A 237 -13.60 19.31 3.67
N PRO A 238 -14.71 19.97 4.09
CA PRO A 238 -15.86 20.26 3.21
C PRO A 238 -15.52 21.18 2.03
N LEU A 239 -14.49 22.03 2.16
CA LEU A 239 -14.02 22.88 1.07
C LEU A 239 -13.44 22.06 -0.08
N VAL A 240 -12.62 21.05 0.24
CA VAL A 240 -12.07 20.12 -0.75
C VAL A 240 -13.19 19.31 -1.39
N HIS A 241 -14.11 18.75 -0.58
CA HIS A 241 -15.28 18.05 -1.12
C HIS A 241 -16.09 18.91 -2.12
N SER A 242 -16.29 20.18 -1.80
CA SER A 242 -17.00 21.13 -2.67
C SER A 242 -16.24 21.41 -3.96
N ALA A 243 -14.91 21.54 -3.89
CA ALA A 243 -14.05 21.74 -5.05
C ALA A 243 -14.12 20.58 -6.07
N PHE A 244 -14.09 19.33 -5.59
CA PHE A 244 -14.32 18.16 -6.44
C PHE A 244 -15.70 18.18 -7.09
N ARG A 245 -16.74 18.49 -6.31
CA ARG A 245 -18.11 18.59 -6.82
C ARG A 245 -18.23 19.65 -7.94
N MET A 246 -17.58 20.80 -7.76
CA MET A 246 -17.55 21.86 -8.77
C MET A 246 -16.76 21.46 -10.03
N SER A 247 -15.74 20.63 -9.87
CA SER A 247 -14.89 20.14 -10.96
C SER A 247 -15.50 18.95 -11.71
N GLY A 248 -16.62 18.39 -11.24
CA GLY A 248 -17.37 17.36 -11.95
C GLY A 248 -16.83 15.94 -11.83
N PHE A 249 -15.98 15.65 -10.83
CA PHE A 249 -15.47 14.30 -10.57
C PHE A 249 -15.31 14.04 -9.07
N THR A 250 -15.22 12.77 -8.69
CA THR A 250 -15.22 12.35 -7.29
C THR A 250 -13.80 12.25 -6.71
N PRO A 251 -13.57 12.62 -5.44
CA PRO A 251 -12.25 12.49 -4.80
C PRO A 251 -11.77 11.03 -4.72
N SER A 252 -12.71 10.09 -4.55
CA SER A 252 -12.43 8.65 -4.54
C SER A 252 -11.71 8.17 -5.80
N GLN A 253 -12.05 8.71 -6.98
CA GLN A 253 -11.36 8.37 -8.23
C GLN A 253 -9.86 8.72 -8.18
N MET A 254 -9.49 9.83 -7.53
CA MET A 254 -8.09 10.21 -7.40
C MET A 254 -7.38 9.34 -6.36
N CYS A 255 -8.03 9.07 -5.24
CA CYS A 255 -7.48 8.16 -4.24
C CYS A 255 -7.28 6.75 -4.81
N LEU A 256 -8.21 6.23 -5.59
CA LEU A 256 -8.06 4.95 -6.28
C LEU A 256 -6.88 4.97 -7.26
N HIS A 257 -6.72 6.05 -8.01
CA HIS A 257 -5.58 6.24 -8.91
C HIS A 257 -4.24 6.17 -8.16
N TRP A 258 -4.12 6.86 -7.02
CA TRP A 258 -2.92 6.80 -6.19
C TRP A 258 -2.71 5.42 -5.52
N LEU A 259 -3.76 4.85 -4.94
CA LEU A 259 -3.70 3.58 -4.20
C LEU A 259 -3.36 2.38 -5.09
N THR A 260 -3.88 2.34 -6.32
CA THR A 260 -3.60 1.25 -7.26
C THR A 260 -2.13 1.16 -7.68
N GLN A 261 -1.36 2.23 -7.43
CA GLN A 261 0.08 2.30 -7.68
C GLN A 261 0.88 2.46 -6.37
N CYS A 262 0.29 2.18 -5.21
CA CYS A 262 0.93 2.37 -3.90
C CYS A 262 1.55 3.77 -3.71
N PHE A 263 0.92 4.81 -4.27
CA PHE A 263 1.40 6.19 -4.30
C PHE A 263 2.74 6.43 -5.02
N TRP A 264 3.21 5.46 -5.81
CA TRP A 264 4.36 5.67 -6.69
C TRP A 264 4.15 6.90 -7.56
N ASN A 265 5.22 7.67 -7.76
CA ASN A 265 5.23 8.95 -8.46
C ASN A 265 4.56 10.14 -7.73
N TYR A 266 3.85 9.91 -6.62
CA TYR A 266 3.13 10.97 -5.89
C TYR A 266 3.71 11.28 -4.52
N LEU A 267 4.10 10.27 -3.76
CA LEU A 267 4.69 10.44 -2.43
C LEU A 267 6.19 10.12 -2.43
N ASP A 268 6.91 10.77 -1.53
CA ASP A 268 8.29 10.41 -1.23
C ASP A 268 8.36 8.97 -0.72
N TRP A 269 9.47 8.28 -1.01
CA TRP A 269 9.64 6.87 -0.67
C TRP A 269 9.38 6.57 0.82
N THR A 270 9.90 7.41 1.71
CA THR A 270 9.70 7.27 3.16
C THR A 270 8.22 7.32 3.54
N GLU A 271 7.43 8.13 2.86
CA GLU A 271 6.00 8.32 3.14
C GLU A 271 5.18 7.13 2.62
N ILE A 272 5.57 6.54 1.47
CA ILE A 272 5.05 5.24 1.00
C ILE A 272 5.35 4.17 2.06
N CYS A 273 6.55 4.18 2.63
CA CYS A 273 6.93 3.22 3.64
C CYS A 273 6.09 3.34 4.92
N HIS A 274 5.88 4.56 5.41
CA HIS A 274 5.02 4.83 6.56
C HIS A 274 3.57 4.43 6.29
N TYR A 275 3.05 4.64 5.08
CA TYR A 275 1.71 4.18 4.68
C TYR A 275 1.54 2.66 4.84
N ILE A 276 2.45 1.86 4.27
CA ILE A 276 2.35 0.41 4.33
C ILE A 276 2.49 -0.10 5.77
N CYS A 277 3.50 0.38 6.51
CA CYS A 277 3.67 0.03 7.92
C CYS A 277 2.43 0.39 8.76
N THR A 278 1.85 1.57 8.54
CA THR A 278 0.68 2.01 9.29
C THR A 278 -0.54 1.15 8.98
N CYS A 279 -0.79 0.80 7.72
CA CYS A 279 -1.94 -0.06 7.37
C CYS A 279 -1.81 -1.47 7.96
N VAL A 280 -0.59 -2.01 8.06
CA VAL A 280 -0.35 -3.32 8.68
C VAL A 280 -0.46 -3.24 10.20
N LEU A 281 0.20 -2.26 10.83
CA LEU A 281 0.24 -2.14 12.28
C LEU A 281 -1.09 -1.67 12.87
N MET A 282 -1.66 -0.61 12.31
CA MET A 282 -2.82 0.09 12.88
C MET A 282 -4.16 -0.40 12.28
N GLY A 283 -4.14 -0.99 11.10
CA GLY A 283 -5.31 -1.56 10.43
C GLY A 283 -5.61 -0.94 9.05
N PRO A 284 -6.45 -1.59 8.23
CA PRO A 284 -6.74 -1.18 6.86
C PRO A 284 -7.50 0.14 6.76
N ASP A 285 -8.25 0.53 7.80
CA ASP A 285 -8.99 1.79 7.89
C ASP A 285 -8.08 3.01 7.79
N TYR A 286 -6.81 2.87 8.18
CA TYR A 286 -5.80 3.93 7.99
C TYR A 286 -5.53 4.27 6.52
N GLN A 287 -5.84 3.39 5.57
CA GLN A 287 -5.81 3.73 4.14
C GLN A 287 -6.79 4.87 3.81
N VAL A 288 -7.99 4.85 4.41
CA VAL A 288 -8.99 5.92 4.26
C VAL A 288 -8.47 7.19 4.92
N TYR A 289 -7.97 7.08 6.15
CA TYR A 289 -7.50 8.24 6.90
C TYR A 289 -6.31 8.93 6.22
N LEU A 290 -5.41 8.16 5.62
CA LEU A 290 -4.32 8.69 4.81
C LEU A 290 -4.85 9.44 3.59
N CYS A 291 -5.80 8.87 2.84
CA CYS A 291 -6.38 9.55 1.68
C CYS A 291 -7.02 10.89 2.07
N VAL A 292 -7.74 10.93 3.19
CA VAL A 292 -8.33 12.18 3.72
C VAL A 292 -7.24 13.16 4.17
N ALA A 293 -6.16 12.67 4.79
CA ALA A 293 -5.02 13.50 5.20
C ALA A 293 -4.28 14.11 4.00
N VAL A 294 -4.04 13.33 2.94
CA VAL A 294 -3.44 13.80 1.68
C VAL A 294 -4.31 14.88 1.04
N LEU A 295 -5.62 14.65 0.95
CA LEU A 295 -6.55 15.65 0.39
C LEU A 295 -6.65 16.91 1.26
N LYS A 296 -6.53 16.77 2.59
CA LYS A 296 -6.44 17.89 3.52
C LYS A 296 -5.16 18.70 3.30
N HIS A 297 -4.03 18.04 3.08
CA HIS A 297 -2.75 18.67 2.76
C HIS A 297 -2.83 19.50 1.48
N LEU A 298 -3.39 18.91 0.43
CA LEU A 298 -3.54 19.54 -0.87
C LEU A 298 -4.65 20.60 -0.93
N GLN A 299 -5.34 20.91 0.18
CA GLN A 299 -6.48 21.84 0.14
C GLN A 299 -6.16 23.19 -0.53
N PRO A 300 -5.05 23.88 -0.24
CA PRO A 300 -4.73 25.15 -0.90
C PRO A 300 -4.63 25.01 -2.43
N ASP A 301 -3.89 24.01 -2.89
CA ASP A 301 -3.66 23.75 -4.32
C ASP A 301 -4.96 23.31 -5.00
N ILE A 302 -5.73 22.44 -4.36
CA ILE A 302 -7.03 22.00 -4.88
C ILE A 302 -7.94 23.22 -5.11
N LEU A 303 -8.03 24.15 -4.17
CA LEU A 303 -8.86 25.34 -4.31
C LEU A 303 -8.35 26.25 -5.43
N GLN A 304 -7.04 26.40 -5.58
CA GLN A 304 -6.42 27.17 -6.65
C GLN A 304 -6.68 26.54 -8.03
N HIS A 305 -6.37 25.25 -8.20
CA HIS A 305 -6.50 24.54 -9.48
C HIS A 305 -7.95 24.29 -9.89
N THR A 306 -8.89 24.35 -8.94
CA THR A 306 -10.32 24.38 -9.25
C THR A 306 -10.71 25.66 -9.99
N GLN A 307 -10.13 26.81 -9.63
CA GLN A 307 -10.43 28.09 -10.29
C GLN A 307 -9.88 28.14 -11.72
N SER A 308 -8.73 27.51 -11.96
CA SER A 308 -8.11 27.42 -13.29
C SER A 308 -8.65 26.27 -14.15
N GLN A 309 -9.55 25.42 -13.62
CA GLN A 309 -10.10 24.23 -14.28
C GLN A 309 -9.06 23.14 -14.60
N GLU A 310 -7.92 23.16 -13.91
CA GLU A 310 -6.80 22.22 -14.12
C GLU A 310 -6.69 21.18 -12.99
N LEU A 311 -7.66 21.12 -12.08
CA LEU A 311 -7.60 20.27 -10.88
C LEU A 311 -7.31 18.80 -11.20
N GLN A 312 -7.98 18.24 -12.22
CA GLN A 312 -7.81 16.83 -12.55
C GLN A 312 -6.42 16.51 -13.11
N VAL A 313 -5.85 17.42 -13.90
CA VAL A 313 -4.50 17.27 -14.45
C VAL A 313 -3.48 17.37 -13.32
N PHE A 314 -3.60 18.41 -12.48
CA PHE A 314 -2.75 18.59 -11.29
C PHE A 314 -2.69 17.33 -10.43
N LEU A 315 -3.84 16.80 -9.99
CA LEU A 315 -3.89 15.62 -9.10
C LEU A 315 -3.39 14.31 -9.76
N LYS A 316 -3.36 14.24 -11.09
CA LYS A 316 -2.92 13.06 -11.85
C LYS A 316 -1.46 13.14 -12.28
N GLU A 317 -0.90 14.32 -12.45
CA GLU A 317 0.42 14.47 -13.08
C GLU A 317 1.47 15.04 -12.13
N GLU A 318 1.06 15.75 -11.07
CA GLU A 318 2.00 16.39 -10.14
C GLU A 318 2.24 15.57 -8.87
N PRO A 319 3.48 15.59 -8.35
CA PRO A 319 3.80 14.96 -7.07
C PRO A 319 3.16 15.75 -5.90
N ILE A 320 2.82 15.02 -4.84
CA ILE A 320 2.22 15.58 -3.61
C ILE A 320 3.34 16.17 -2.76
N SER A 321 3.78 17.36 -3.15
CA SER A 321 4.95 18.01 -2.57
C SER A 321 4.74 18.39 -1.10
N GLY A 322 5.74 18.10 -0.26
CA GLY A 322 5.76 18.51 1.15
C GLY A 322 4.80 17.74 2.07
N PHE A 323 4.14 16.69 1.58
CA PHE A 323 3.36 15.82 2.46
C PHE A 323 4.29 15.03 3.37
N ARG A 324 4.07 15.13 4.69
CA ARG A 324 4.79 14.33 5.70
C ARG A 324 3.79 13.63 6.59
N PHE A 325 3.86 12.30 6.66
CA PHE A 325 2.95 11.43 7.39
C PHE A 325 2.88 11.82 8.87
N SER A 326 4.02 12.15 9.46
CA SER A 326 4.13 12.61 10.86
C SER A 326 3.25 13.81 11.17
N ASN A 327 3.15 14.77 10.24
CA ASN A 327 2.37 16.00 10.42
C ASN A 327 0.86 15.73 10.47
N TYR A 328 0.42 14.60 9.89
CA TYR A 328 -0.99 14.22 9.82
C TYR A 328 -1.35 13.04 10.72
N LEU A 329 -0.39 12.44 11.42
CA LEU A 329 -0.65 11.26 12.26
C LEU A 329 -1.65 11.56 13.38
N GLU A 330 -1.53 12.68 14.08
CA GLU A 330 -2.50 13.06 15.12
C GLU A 330 -3.90 13.26 14.55
N PHE A 331 -4.00 13.85 13.36
CA PHE A 331 -5.27 14.01 12.64
C PHE A 331 -5.87 12.65 12.30
N MET A 332 -5.08 11.71 11.77
CA MET A 332 -5.54 10.35 11.45
C MET A 332 -5.96 9.58 12.70
N MET A 333 -5.24 9.68 13.81
CA MET A 333 -5.65 9.10 15.10
C MET A 333 -6.95 9.75 15.63
N GLY A 334 -7.19 11.03 15.32
CA GLY A 334 -8.45 11.70 15.59
C GLY A 334 -9.61 11.19 14.72
N LEU A 335 -9.34 10.77 13.48
CA LEU A 335 -10.33 10.08 12.63
C LEU A 335 -10.61 8.68 13.13
N GLU A 336 -9.59 7.91 13.48
CA GLU A 336 -9.71 6.60 14.12
C GLU A 336 -10.68 6.66 15.31
N ARG A 337 -10.44 7.55 16.28
CA ARG A 337 -11.28 7.68 17.48
C ARG A 337 -12.75 7.98 17.20
N ARG A 338 -13.05 8.60 16.05
CA ARG A 338 -14.41 9.02 15.69
C ARG A 338 -15.12 8.05 14.76
N TYR A 339 -14.36 7.36 13.91
CA TYR A 339 -14.92 6.63 12.77
C TYR A 339 -14.52 5.16 12.71
N ARG A 340 -13.56 4.68 13.51
CA ARG A 340 -13.07 3.28 13.41
C ARG A 340 -14.17 2.25 13.62
N ASP A 341 -15.04 2.47 14.61
CA ASP A 341 -16.16 1.55 14.89
C ASP A 341 -17.12 1.40 13.71
N LEU A 342 -17.18 2.39 12.82
CA LEU A 342 -17.95 2.33 11.59
C LEU A 342 -17.10 1.77 10.43
N VAL A 343 -15.98 2.43 10.13
CA VAL A 343 -15.13 2.14 8.96
C VAL A 343 -14.52 0.75 9.04
N LEU A 344 -13.87 0.40 10.15
CA LEU A 344 -13.17 -0.88 10.26
C LEU A 344 -14.16 -2.05 10.39
N THR A 345 -15.30 -1.83 11.04
CA THR A 345 -16.36 -2.83 11.13
C THR A 345 -16.85 -3.20 9.73
N ASP A 346 -17.21 -2.22 8.90
CA ASP A 346 -17.63 -2.47 7.52
C ASP A 346 -16.52 -3.11 6.68
N MET A 347 -15.26 -2.67 6.87
CA MET A 347 -14.11 -3.28 6.20
C MET A 347 -13.91 -4.76 6.58
N ARG A 348 -14.36 -5.21 7.75
CA ARG A 348 -14.35 -6.62 8.16
C ARG A 348 -15.47 -7.43 7.51
N HIS A 349 -16.53 -6.79 7.01
CA HIS A 349 -17.67 -7.46 6.36
C HIS A 349 -17.49 -7.68 4.84
N ILE A 350 -16.27 -7.53 4.31
CA ILE A 350 -15.98 -7.66 2.86
C ILE A 350 -16.25 -9.05 2.25
N GLN A 351 -16.31 -10.10 3.07
CA GLN A 351 -16.64 -11.45 2.60
C GLN A 351 -18.16 -11.67 2.45
N ASN A 352 -18.97 -10.89 3.17
CA ASN A 352 -20.43 -10.98 3.17
C ASN A 352 -21.04 -9.56 3.01
N PRO A 353 -20.96 -8.94 1.83
CA PRO A 353 -21.50 -7.60 1.59
C PRO A 353 -23.06 -7.54 1.55
N SER A 354 -23.74 -8.52 2.14
CA SER A 354 -25.19 -8.74 2.03
C SER A 354 -25.83 -9.11 3.38
N GLU A 355 -25.44 -8.42 4.46
CA GLU A 355 -26.24 -8.32 5.68
C GLU A 355 -26.65 -6.86 5.93
#